data_AF-A0A7C0UDD5-F1
#
_entry.id   AF-A0A7C0UDD5-F1
#
_cell.length_a   1.000
_cell.length_b   1.000
_cell.length_c   1.000
_cell.angle_alpha   90.00
_cell.angle_beta   90.00
_cell.angle_gamma   90.00
#
_symmetry.space_group_name_H-M   'P 1'
#
loop_
_entity.id
_entity.type
_entity.pdbx_description
1 polymer ?
#
loop_
_entity_poly.entity_id
_entity_poly.type
_entity_poly.pdbx_seq_one_letter_code
_entity_poly.pdbx_strand_id
1 'polypeptide(L)' 'MPGQCHFLEGNTNARKRVERLKTLLPQVGIAPERLEMYNLSAAMGPKWAEICTEFTERIQKLGPSPIWWAENENDTKE' A
#
# COMPACT_ATOMS: atom_id res chain seq x y z
N MET A 1 13.21 7.34 8.81
CA MET A 1 13.30 8.32 7.70
C MET A 1 14.10 7.73 6.54
N PRO A 2 14.01 8.26 5.30
CA PRO A 2 14.89 7.83 4.22
C PRO A 2 16.36 7.83 4.68
N GLY A 3 17.11 6.76 4.40
CA GLY A 3 18.51 6.62 4.82
C GLY A 3 18.76 6.28 6.30
N GLN A 4 17.74 6.30 7.16
CA GLN A 4 17.85 5.85 8.57
C GLN A 4 17.49 4.37 8.75
N CYS A 5 17.66 3.56 7.70
CA CYS A 5 17.45 2.12 7.86
C CYS A 5 18.57 1.58 8.74
N HIS A 6 18.23 0.72 9.71
CA HIS A 6 19.24 0.01 10.50
C HIS A 6 20.21 -0.80 9.61
N PHE A 7 19.70 -1.27 8.47
CA PHE A 7 20.46 -2.01 7.45
C PHE A 7 20.82 -1.12 6.24
N LEU A 8 21.03 0.18 6.48
CA LEU A 8 21.49 1.20 5.52
C LEU A 8 20.50 1.49 4.37
N GLU A 9 20.35 0.58 3.42
CA GLU A 9 19.69 0.83 2.13
C GLU A 9 18.31 0.19 2.00
N GLY A 10 17.92 -0.66 2.95
CA GLY A 10 16.68 -1.44 2.87
C GLY A 10 15.43 -0.58 2.60
N ASN A 11 15.29 0.55 3.28
CA ASN A 11 14.18 1.47 3.09
C ASN A 11 14.18 2.15 1.69
N THR A 12 15.36 2.40 1.13
CA THR A 12 15.50 3.07 -0.16
C THR A 12 15.19 2.11 -1.30
N ASN A 13 15.62 0.85 -1.15
CA ASN A 13 15.25 -0.22 -2.07
C ASN A 13 13.74 -0.53 -2.00
N ALA A 14 13.16 -0.57 -0.81
CA ALA A 14 11.71 -0.72 -0.64
C ALA A 14 10.93 0.41 -1.32
N ARG A 15 11.35 1.67 -1.14
CA ARG A 15 10.74 2.83 -1.80
C ARG A 15 10.77 2.70 -3.33
N LYS A 16 11.92 2.36 -3.93
CA LYS A 16 12.03 2.15 -5.38
C LYS A 16 11.05 1.07 -5.87
N ARG A 17 10.89 -0.02 -5.11
CA ARG A 17 9.95 -1.10 -5.45
C ARG A 17 8.50 -0.63 -5.36
N VAL A 18 8.14 0.10 -4.31
CA VAL A 18 6.77 0.63 -4.13
C VAL A 18 6.41 1.61 -5.23
N GLU A 19 7.30 2.57 -5.56
CA GLU A 19 7.06 3.51 -6.67
C GLU A 19 6.88 2.77 -8.00
N ARG A 20 7.76 1.79 -8.29
CA ARG A 20 7.60 0.97 -9.49
C ARG A 20 6.25 0.24 -9.48
N LEU A 21 5.86 -0.36 -8.36
CA LEU A 21 4.62 -1.12 -8.28
C LEU A 21 3.38 -0.23 -8.45
N LYS A 22 3.38 1.00 -7.91
CA LYS A 22 2.31 1.99 -8.16
C LYS A 22 2.13 2.29 -9.66
N THR A 23 3.17 2.21 -10.48
CA THR A 23 3.03 2.35 -11.95
C THR A 23 2.49 1.10 -12.65
N LEU A 24 2.62 -0.07 -12.04
CA LEU A 24 2.20 -1.36 -12.61
C LEU A 24 0.78 -1.75 -12.21
N LEU A 25 0.34 -1.40 -11.00
CA LEU A 25 -1.01 -1.71 -10.49
C LEU A 25 -2.15 -1.29 -11.44
N PRO A 26 -2.13 -0.10 -12.07
CA PRO A 26 -3.18 0.28 -13.02
C PRO A 26 -3.29 -0.66 -14.22
N GLN A 27 -2.18 -1.28 -14.65
CA GLN A 27 -2.15 -2.18 -15.81
C GLN A 27 -2.93 -3.47 -15.57
N VAL A 28 -3.12 -3.84 -14.30
CA VAL A 28 -3.93 -4.99 -13.88
C VAL A 28 -5.25 -4.57 -13.23
N GLY A 29 -5.69 -3.34 -13.46
CA GLY A 29 -6.98 -2.84 -12.97
C GLY A 29 -7.02 -2.51 -11.47
N ILE A 30 -5.87 -2.35 -10.81
CA ILE A 30 -5.80 -2.00 -9.39
C ILE A 30 -5.44 -0.51 -9.25
N ALA A 31 -6.24 0.22 -8.48
CA ALA A 31 -5.98 1.63 -8.17
C ALA A 31 -4.64 1.78 -7.41
N PRO A 32 -3.70 2.63 -7.89
CA PRO A 32 -2.37 2.77 -7.29
C PRO A 32 -2.39 3.36 -5.88
N GLU A 33 -3.46 4.07 -5.52
CA GLU A 33 -3.73 4.61 -4.19
C GLU A 33 -3.91 3.54 -3.11
N ARG A 34 -4.13 2.27 -3.52
CA ARG A 34 -4.21 1.11 -2.63
C ARG A 34 -2.86 0.63 -2.10
N LEU A 35 -1.75 1.23 -2.54
CA LEU A 35 -0.41 0.93 -2.07
C LEU A 35 0.29 2.20 -1.61
N GLU A 36 0.83 2.19 -0.39
CA GLU A 36 1.62 3.31 0.11
C GLU A 36 2.76 2.85 1.01
N MET A 37 3.85 3.62 1.04
CA MET A 37 4.97 3.41 1.95
C MET A 37 5.21 4.64 2.82
N TYR A 38 5.23 4.42 4.13
CA TYR A 38 5.54 5.44 5.12
C TYR A 38 6.84 5.10 5.86
N ASN A 39 7.63 6.13 6.19
CA ASN A 39 8.83 5.98 7.01
C ASN A 39 8.58 6.51 8.42
N LEU A 40 8.56 5.63 9.41
CA LEU A 40 8.32 5.96 10.82
C LEU A 40 9.48 5.47 11.68
N SER A 41 9.78 6.19 12.76
CA SER A 41 10.65 5.68 13.82
C SER A 41 9.81 5.00 14.91
N ALA A 42 10.45 4.22 15.79
CA ALA A 42 9.77 3.57 16.91
C ALA A 42 9.06 4.54 17.87
N ALA A 43 9.47 5.82 17.91
CA ALA A 43 8.88 6.85 18.76
C ALA A 43 7.66 7.56 18.14
N MET A 44 7.29 7.26 16.89
CA MET A 44 6.25 7.98 16.14
C MET A 44 4.85 7.37 16.28
N GLY A 45 4.49 6.94 17.50
CA GLY A 45 3.20 6.29 17.79
C GLY A 45 1.96 7.10 17.37
N PRO A 46 1.83 8.37 17.76
CA PRO A 46 0.69 9.21 17.35
C PRO A 46 0.58 9.36 15.83
N LYS A 47 1.72 9.53 15.15
CA LYS A 47 1.74 9.68 13.69
C LYS A 47 1.34 8.39 12.97
N TRP A 48 1.72 7.23 13.52
CA TRP A 48 1.26 5.94 13.03
C TRP A 48 -0.26 5.82 13.09
N ALA A 49 -0.89 6.21 14.20
CA ALA A 49 -2.34 6.18 14.33
C ALA A 49 -3.04 7.07 13.28
N GLU A 50 -2.55 8.29 13.06
CA GLU A 50 -3.06 9.18 12.01
C GLU A 50 -2.98 8.54 10.62
N ILE A 51 -1.82 7.95 10.27
CA ILE A 51 -1.59 7.29 8.99
C ILE A 51 -2.57 6.12 8.80
N CYS A 52 -2.75 5.29 9.82
CA CYS A 52 -3.69 4.17 9.77
C CYS A 52 -5.12 4.65 9.53
N THR A 53 -5.56 5.71 10.21
CA THR A 53 -6.88 6.31 10.01
C THR A 53 -7.04 6.83 8.58
N GLU A 54 -6.11 7.69 8.12
CA GLU A 54 -6.16 8.29 6.77
C GLU A 54 -6.15 7.22 5.67
N PHE A 55 -5.28 6.22 5.79
CA PHE A 55 -5.18 5.16 4.80
C PHE A 55 -6.43 4.27 4.81
N THR A 56 -6.99 3.99 5.98
CA THR A 56 -8.26 3.24 6.09
C THR A 56 -9.40 3.98 5.39
N GLU A 57 -9.56 5.27 5.65
CA GLU A 57 -10.57 6.11 4.99
C GLU A 57 -10.38 6.14 3.47
N ARG A 58 -9.12 6.21 3.01
CA ARG A 58 -8.79 6.14 1.58
C ARG A 58 -9.25 4.82 0.96
N ILE A 59 -8.94 3.69 1.60
CA ILE A 59 -9.36 2.37 1.10
C ILE A 59 -10.88 2.23 1.11
N GLN A 60 -11.56 2.71 2.15
CA GLN A 60 -13.03 2.71 2.21
C GLN A 60 -13.65 3.50 1.06
N LYS A 61 -13.11 4.68 0.73
CA LYS A 61 -13.57 5.51 -0.41
C LYS A 61 -13.35 4.84 -1.76
N LEU A 62 -12.28 4.05 -1.91
CA LEU A 62 -12.00 3.28 -3.12
C LEU A 62 -12.89 2.04 -3.26
N GLY A 63 -13.59 1.64 -2.19
CA GLY A 63 -14.44 0.45 -2.17
C GLY A 63 -13.68 -0.88 -2.14
N PRO A 64 -14.39 -2.01 -2.28
CA PRO A 64 -13.79 -3.34 -2.23
C PRO A 64 -12.72 -3.56 -3.29
N SER A 65 -11.79 -4.47 -3.03
CA SER A 65 -10.69 -4.77 -3.95
C SER A 65 -11.20 -5.44 -5.23
N PRO A 66 -10.73 -5.02 -6.42
CA PRO A 66 -11.06 -5.72 -7.68
C PRO A 66 -10.56 -7.16 -7.72
N ILE A 67 -9.53 -7.52 -6.94
CA ILE A 67 -9.06 -8.92 -6.81
C ILE A 67 -10.14 -9.79 -6.16
N TRP A 68 -10.76 -9.29 -5.10
CA TRP A 68 -11.79 -10.05 -4.39
C TRP A 68 -12.97 -10.34 -5.32
N TRP A 69 -13.41 -9.36 -6.11
CA TRP A 69 -14.45 -9.58 -7.12
C TRP A 69 -14.02 -10.61 -8.17
N ALA A 70 -12.79 -10.54 -8.67
CA ALA A 70 -12.28 -11.49 -9.66
C ALA A 70 -12.22 -12.92 -9.13
N GLU A 71 -11.89 -13.13 -7.84
CA GLU A 71 -11.89 -14.45 -7.21
C GLU A 71 -13.32 -14.98 -7.03
N ASN A 72 -14.25 -14.17 -6.52
CA ASN A 72 -15.63 -14.62 -6.24
C ASN A 72 -16.49 -14.77 -7.51
N GLU A 73 -16.17 -14.08 -8.61
CA GLU A 73 -16.82 -14.32 -9.92
C GLU A 73 -16.41 -15.66 -10.55
N ASN A 74 -15.24 -16.20 -10.20
CA ASN A 74 -14.81 -17.51 -10.69
C ASN A 74 -15.49 -18.65 -9.93
N ASP A 75 -15.71 -18.49 -8.62
CA ASP A 75 -16.43 -19.48 -7.78
C ASP A 75 -17.92 -19.66 -8.14
N THR A 76 -18.51 -18.74 -8.90
CA THR A 76 -19.91 -18.82 -9.36
C THR A 76 -20.08 -19.39 -10.76
N LYS A 77 -18.97 -19.69 -11.46
CA LYS A 77 -18.95 -20.22 -12.84
C LYS A 77 -18.51 -21.69 -12.93
N GLU A 78 -18.19 -22.32 -11.80
CA GLU A 78 -18.04 -23.78 -11.64
C GLU A 78 -19.31 -24.39 -11.01
#